data_AF-A0A521YQZ1-F1
#
_entry.id   AF-A0A521YQZ1-F1
#
_cell.length_a   1.000
_cell.length_b   1.000
_cell.length_c   1.000
_cell.angle_alpha   90.00
_cell.angle_beta   90.00
_cell.angle_gamma   90.00
#
_symmetry.space_group_name_H-M   'P 1'
#
loop_
_entity.id
_entity.type
_entity.pdbx_description
1 polymer ?
#
loop_
_entity_poly.entity_id
_entity_poly.type
_entity_poly.pdbx_seq_one_letter_code
_entity_poly.pdbx_strand_id
1 'polypeptide(L)'
;MRYASVAMLILAGWAALKPAPMAWVYIAAVMAFEAWLLRRMRAEERGPVAVGEPPYRFTAEEAELIGRYRFYFTYPALAAQAGSVLAAIGLSAMVLALWLTFRQAYVPGAIVGLDLFAVGWFTRRVAPVHVLRLAASRGKRDALRILEILDPLWAKINAANQG
;
A
#
# COMPACT_ATOMS: atom_id res chain seq x y z
N MET A 1 6.81 11.59 4.01
CA MET A 1 6.02 10.73 4.92
C MET A 1 6.88 9.93 5.91
N ARG A 2 8.18 10.26 6.09
CA ARG A 2 9.14 9.44 6.85
C ARG A 2 8.73 9.10 8.29
N TYR A 3 7.93 9.94 8.95
CA TYR A 3 7.44 9.73 10.32
C TYR A 3 5.94 9.42 10.42
N ALA A 4 5.24 9.28 9.28
CA ALA A 4 3.79 9.09 9.27
C ALA A 4 3.38 7.77 9.91
N SER A 5 4.16 6.70 9.74
CA SER A 5 3.91 5.40 10.38
C SER A 5 4.01 5.50 11.91
N VAL A 6 5.03 6.20 12.41
CA VAL A 6 5.20 6.46 13.86
C VAL A 6 4.04 7.29 14.40
N ALA A 7 3.62 8.33 13.67
CA ALA A 7 2.46 9.15 14.06
C ALA A 7 1.18 8.32 14.14
N MET A 8 0.94 7.41 13.18
CA MET A 8 -0.22 6.49 13.22
C MET A 8 -0.16 5.54 14.42
N LEU A 9 1.02 5.03 14.78
CA LEU A 9 1.19 4.18 15.97
C LEU A 9 0.96 4.95 17.28
N ILE A 10 1.41 6.21 17.36
CA ILE A 10 1.15 7.07 18.53
C ILE A 10 -0.35 7.35 18.65
N LEU A 11 -1.02 7.69 17.55
CA LEU A 11 -2.46 7.88 17.51
C LEU A 11 -3.22 6.61 17.94
N ALA A 12 -2.75 5.44 17.49
CA ALA A 12 -3.32 4.17 17.92
C ALA A 12 -3.13 3.92 19.42
N GLY A 13 -1.95 4.22 19.97
CA GLY A 13 -1.69 4.15 21.41
C GLY A 13 -2.60 5.08 22.20
N TRP A 14 -2.85 6.29 21.71
CA TRP A 14 -3.80 7.23 22.30
C TRP A 14 -5.26 6.75 22.21
N ALA A 15 -5.65 6.14 21.08
CA ALA A 15 -6.95 5.49 20.93
C ALA A 15 -7.13 4.34 21.92
N ALA A 16 -6.08 3.58 22.23
CA ALA A 16 -6.16 2.52 23.24
C ALA A 16 -6.37 3.07 24.66
N LEU A 17 -5.76 4.22 25.00
CA LEU A 17 -5.85 4.87 26.31
C LEU A 17 -7.18 5.62 26.54
N LYS A 18 -7.66 6.38 25.55
CA LYS A 18 -8.91 7.16 25.60
C LYS A 18 -9.86 6.78 24.45
N PRO A 19 -10.51 5.61 24.52
CA PRO A 19 -11.17 4.99 23.37
C PRO A 19 -12.31 5.78 22.75
N ALA A 20 -13.12 6.50 23.53
CA ALA A 20 -14.29 7.18 22.97
C ALA A 20 -13.93 8.35 22.01
N PRO A 21 -13.19 9.40 22.42
CA PRO A 21 -12.85 10.50 21.51
C PRO A 21 -11.68 10.16 20.58
N MET A 22 -10.66 9.43 21.07
CA MET A 22 -9.42 9.24 20.29
C MET A 22 -9.55 8.16 19.20
N ALA A 23 -10.49 7.22 19.31
CA ALA A 23 -10.78 6.31 18.21
C ALA A 23 -11.30 7.05 16.98
N TRP A 24 -12.13 8.08 17.15
CA TRP A 24 -12.61 8.91 16.04
C TRP A 24 -11.48 9.72 15.39
N VAL A 25 -10.56 10.25 16.19
CA VAL A 25 -9.37 10.95 15.66
C VAL A 25 -8.49 10.00 14.85
N TYR A 26 -8.28 8.78 15.37
CA TYR A 26 -7.55 7.73 14.65
C TYR A 26 -8.25 7.37 13.32
N ILE A 27 -9.55 7.10 13.35
CA ILE A 27 -10.34 6.79 12.14
C ILE A 27 -10.25 7.93 11.12
N ALA A 28 -10.42 9.18 11.55
CA ALA A 28 -10.33 10.33 10.67
C ALA A 28 -8.94 10.45 10.00
N ALA A 29 -7.87 10.21 10.76
CA ALA A 29 -6.51 10.22 10.24
C ALA A 29 -6.28 9.10 9.22
N VAL A 30 -6.76 7.89 9.50
CA VAL A 30 -6.71 6.74 8.57
C VAL A 30 -7.46 7.05 7.28
N MET A 31 -8.72 7.48 7.38
CA MET A 31 -9.55 7.81 6.22
C MET A 31 -8.94 8.95 5.38
N ALA A 32 -8.35 9.97 6.01
CA ALA A 32 -7.67 11.05 5.32
C ALA A 32 -6.42 10.54 4.55
N PHE A 33 -5.65 9.63 5.16
CA PHE A 33 -4.50 9.02 4.51
C PHE A 33 -4.92 8.12 3.34
N GLU A 34 -5.93 7.27 3.51
CA GLU A 34 -6.44 6.40 2.44
C GLU A 34 -7.03 7.21 1.28
N ALA A 35 -7.80 8.26 1.57
CA ALA A 35 -8.36 9.14 0.55
C ALA A 35 -7.26 9.89 -0.23
N TRP A 36 -6.23 10.37 0.47
CA TRP A 36 -5.05 10.98 -0.16
C TRP A 36 -4.32 9.97 -1.06
N LEU A 37 -4.12 8.75 -0.58
CA LEU A 37 -3.44 7.69 -1.31
C LEU A 37 -4.22 7.30 -2.57
N LEU A 38 -5.54 7.11 -2.45
CA LEU A 38 -6.42 6.82 -3.58
C LEU A 38 -6.40 7.92 -4.63
N ARG A 39 -6.48 9.19 -4.21
CA ARG A 39 -6.40 10.35 -5.11
C ARG A 39 -5.06 10.36 -5.85
N ARG A 40 -3.96 10.06 -5.17
CA ARG A 40 -2.63 10.03 -5.78
C ARG A 40 -2.48 8.88 -6.78
N MET A 41 -3.02 7.70 -6.46
CA MET A 41 -3.04 6.56 -7.38
C MET A 41 -3.85 6.88 -8.65
N ARG A 42 -5.07 7.43 -8.49
CA ARG A 42 -5.92 7.81 -9.64
C ARG A 42 -5.35 8.91 -10.50
N ALA A 43 -4.59 9.86 -9.91
CA ALA A 43 -3.92 10.91 -10.68
C ALA A 43 -2.88 10.34 -11.66
N GLU A 44 -2.29 9.20 -11.33
CA GLU A 44 -1.25 8.54 -12.12
C GLU A 44 -1.78 7.44 -13.06
N GLU A 45 -3.05 7.02 -12.95
CA GLU A 45 -3.71 6.07 -13.87
C GLU A 45 -3.99 6.65 -15.29
N ARG A 46 -3.35 7.77 -15.67
CA ARG A 46 -3.59 8.43 -16.95
C ARG A 46 -2.96 7.66 -18.13
N GLY A 47 -3.79 6.82 -18.74
CA GLY A 47 -3.60 6.24 -20.07
C GLY A 47 -2.83 4.91 -20.12
N PRO A 48 -3.00 4.11 -21.19
CA PRO A 48 -2.24 2.89 -21.40
C PRO A 48 -0.74 3.18 -21.50
N VAL A 49 0.09 2.32 -20.91
CA VAL A 49 1.56 2.40 -21.05
C VAL A 49 1.90 2.05 -22.50
N ALA A 50 2.60 2.94 -23.20
CA ALA A 50 2.96 2.73 -24.59
C ALA A 50 3.91 1.53 -24.73
N VAL A 51 3.56 0.59 -25.60
CA VAL A 51 4.35 -0.63 -25.88
C VAL A 51 5.36 -0.30 -26.97
N GLY A 52 6.63 -0.64 -26.75
CA GLY A 52 7.68 -0.48 -27.77
C GLY A 52 8.11 0.96 -28.08
N GLU A 53 7.56 1.97 -27.42
CA GLU A 53 7.96 3.38 -27.62
C GLU A 53 9.23 3.73 -26.82
N PRO A 54 10.18 4.49 -27.41
CA PRO A 54 11.30 5.04 -26.66
C PRO A 54 10.80 6.00 -25.56
N PRO A 55 11.49 6.09 -24.41
CA PRO A 55 12.85 5.59 -24.13
C PRO A 55 12.93 4.15 -23.61
N TYR A 56 11.80 3.48 -23.33
CA TYR A 56 11.79 2.13 -22.79
C TYR A 56 11.01 1.19 -23.72
N ARG A 57 11.72 0.34 -24.47
CA ARG A 57 11.08 -0.70 -25.30
C ARG A 57 10.52 -1.82 -24.41
N PHE A 58 9.37 -1.58 -23.81
CA PHE A 58 8.63 -2.58 -23.02
C PHE A 58 7.93 -3.59 -23.92
N THR A 59 7.94 -4.85 -23.51
CA THR A 59 7.06 -5.88 -24.10
C THR A 59 5.60 -5.67 -23.67
N ALA A 60 4.64 -6.30 -24.36
CA ALA A 60 3.21 -6.18 -24.01
C ALA A 60 2.92 -6.65 -22.56
N GLU A 61 3.59 -7.70 -22.10
CA GLU A 61 3.48 -8.20 -20.73
C GLU A 61 4.09 -7.23 -19.69
N GLU A 62 5.24 -6.62 -20.03
CA GLU A 62 5.89 -5.61 -19.19
C GLU A 62 5.01 -4.35 -19.07
N ALA A 63 4.42 -3.90 -20.18
CA ALA A 63 3.53 -2.74 -20.20
C ALA A 63 2.23 -2.97 -19.41
N GLU A 64 1.67 -4.19 -19.43
CA GLU A 64 0.51 -4.54 -18.60
C GLU A 64 0.88 -4.51 -17.10
N LEU A 65 2.06 -5.05 -16.75
CA LEU A 65 2.54 -5.07 -15.36
C LEU A 65 2.84 -3.66 -14.83
N ILE A 66 3.47 -2.82 -15.64
CA ILE A 66 3.72 -1.41 -15.32
C ILE A 66 2.40 -0.65 -15.21
N GLY A 67 1.45 -0.89 -16.12
CA GLY A 67 0.12 -0.28 -16.05
C GLY A 67 -0.60 -0.65 -14.75
N ARG A 68 -0.54 -1.93 -14.35
CA ARG A 68 -1.17 -2.44 -13.12
C ARG A 68 -0.51 -1.90 -11.85
N TYR A 69 0.80 -1.65 -11.86
CA TYR A 69 1.58 -1.18 -10.71
C TYR A 69 2.22 0.19 -10.94
N ARG A 70 1.56 1.06 -11.71
CA ARG A 70 2.15 2.33 -12.18
C ARG A 70 2.62 3.22 -11.05
N PHE A 71 1.89 3.26 -9.94
CA PHE A 71 2.27 4.01 -8.74
C PHE A 71 3.60 3.53 -8.13
N TYR A 72 3.85 2.22 -8.13
CA TYR A 72 5.07 1.62 -7.60
C TYR A 72 6.28 1.95 -8.47
N PHE A 73 6.15 1.86 -9.80
CA PHE A 73 7.23 2.16 -10.73
C PHE A 73 7.52 3.66 -10.86
N THR A 74 6.49 4.51 -10.77
CA THR A 74 6.66 5.98 -10.92
C THR A 74 7.26 6.62 -9.66
N TYR A 75 6.88 6.16 -8.46
CA TYR A 75 7.42 6.71 -7.21
C TYR A 75 7.79 5.60 -6.20
N PRO A 76 8.92 4.90 -6.40
CA PRO A 76 9.32 3.78 -5.54
C PRO A 76 9.48 4.20 -4.07
N ALA A 77 10.02 5.39 -3.81
CA ALA A 77 10.21 5.91 -2.45
C ALA A 77 8.89 6.25 -1.75
N LEU A 78 7.90 6.77 -2.48
CA LEU A 78 6.56 7.05 -1.93
C LEU A 78 5.78 5.75 -1.72
N ALA A 79 5.89 4.78 -2.63
CA ALA A 79 5.26 3.48 -2.49
C ALA A 79 5.79 2.72 -1.26
N ALA A 80 7.11 2.75 -1.02
CA ALA A 80 7.70 2.17 0.18
C ALA A 80 7.22 2.87 1.47
N GLN A 81 7.19 4.21 1.48
CA GLN A 81 6.70 4.97 2.63
C GLN A 81 5.20 4.71 2.90
N ALA A 82 4.37 4.70 1.86
CA ALA A 82 2.95 4.40 1.97
C ALA A 82 2.70 2.96 2.43
N GLY A 83 3.51 2.00 1.96
CA GLY A 83 3.48 0.62 2.44
C GLY A 83 3.78 0.51 3.95
N SER A 84 4.77 1.25 4.45
CA SER A 84 5.07 1.30 5.89
C SER A 84 3.91 1.88 6.72
N VAL A 85 3.25 2.93 6.21
CA VAL A 85 2.07 3.53 6.88
C VAL A 85 0.90 2.55 6.86
N LEU A 86 0.60 1.91 5.73
CA LEU A 86 -0.44 0.88 5.62
C LEU A 86 -0.18 -0.30 6.56
N ALA A 87 1.07 -0.75 6.69
CA ALA A 87 1.43 -1.80 7.63
C ALA A 87 1.17 -1.38 9.09
N ALA A 88 1.53 -0.14 9.45
CA ALA A 88 1.27 0.41 10.78
C ALA A 88 -0.25 0.50 11.06
N ILE A 89 -1.03 1.00 10.10
CA ILE A 89 -2.50 1.06 10.19
C ILE A 89 -3.08 -0.34 10.33
N GLY A 90 -2.70 -1.29 9.46
CA GLY A 90 -3.23 -2.65 9.51
C GLY A 90 -2.94 -3.37 10.83
N LEU A 91 -1.71 -3.25 11.34
CA LEU A 91 -1.32 -3.89 12.61
C LEU A 91 -2.03 -3.24 13.81
N SER A 92 -2.07 -1.91 13.85
CA SER A 92 -2.77 -1.20 14.92
C SER A 92 -4.29 -1.36 14.85
N ALA A 93 -4.89 -1.40 13.66
CA ALA A 93 -6.32 -1.66 13.47
C ALA A 93 -6.71 -3.07 13.94
N MET A 94 -5.87 -4.09 13.71
CA MET A 94 -6.14 -5.44 14.20
C MET A 94 -6.20 -5.49 15.74
N VAL A 95 -5.28 -4.80 16.41
CA VAL A 95 -5.26 -4.70 17.88
C VAL A 95 -6.42 -3.83 18.38
N LEU A 96 -6.64 -2.67 17.77
CA LEU A 96 -7.66 -1.71 18.17
C LEU A 96 -9.08 -2.24 17.96
N ALA A 97 -9.36 -2.96 16.87
CA ALA A 97 -10.68 -3.53 16.63
C ALA A 97 -11.08 -4.48 17.78
N LEU A 98 -10.16 -5.35 18.20
CA LEU A 98 -10.40 -6.25 19.33
C LEU A 98 -10.52 -5.47 20.66
N TRP A 99 -9.62 -4.52 20.89
CA TRP A 99 -9.58 -3.73 22.12
C TRP A 99 -10.81 -2.83 22.29
N LEU A 100 -11.25 -2.15 21.23
CA LEU A 100 -12.43 -1.28 21.24
C LEU A 100 -13.71 -2.10 21.44
N THR A 101 -13.77 -3.30 20.87
CA THR A 101 -14.88 -4.25 21.12
C THR A 101 -14.94 -4.64 22.60
N PHE A 102 -13.78 -4.92 23.21
CA PHE A 102 -13.69 -5.21 24.66
C PHE A 102 -14.10 -4.01 25.52
N ARG A 103 -13.78 -2.79 25.10
CA ARG A 103 -14.16 -1.53 25.77
C ARG A 103 -15.60 -1.06 25.46
N GLN A 104 -16.44 -1.91 24.86
CA GLN A 104 -17.82 -1.62 24.46
C GLN A 104 -17.97 -0.46 23.45
N ALA A 105 -16.88 -0.05 22.81
CA ALA A 105 -16.87 0.94 21.75
C ALA A 105 -17.13 0.25 20.40
N TYR A 106 -18.31 -0.36 20.26
CA TYR A 106 -18.65 -1.26 19.14
C TYR A 106 -18.62 -0.57 17.79
N VAL A 107 -19.16 0.65 17.69
CA VAL A 107 -19.19 1.42 16.43
C VAL A 107 -17.78 1.70 15.89
N PRO A 108 -16.86 2.34 16.64
CA PRO A 108 -15.50 2.56 16.14
C PRO A 108 -14.72 1.25 15.97
N GLY A 109 -14.95 0.23 16.81
CA GLY A 109 -14.35 -1.10 16.64
C GLY A 109 -14.74 -1.76 15.32
N ALA A 110 -16.02 -1.69 14.93
CA ALA A 110 -16.52 -2.21 13.67
C ALA A 110 -15.93 -1.45 12.47
N ILE A 111 -15.84 -0.11 12.54
CA ILE A 111 -15.24 0.71 11.48
C ILE A 111 -13.77 0.35 11.29
N VAL A 112 -12.99 0.27 12.38
CA VAL A 112 -11.57 -0.11 12.33
C VAL A 112 -11.39 -1.56 11.84
N GLY A 113 -12.31 -2.46 12.18
CA GLY A 113 -12.31 -3.83 11.66
C GLY A 113 -12.57 -3.88 10.15
N LEU A 114 -13.50 -3.07 9.64
CA LEU A 114 -13.79 -2.96 8.21
C LEU A 114 -12.61 -2.34 7.43
N ASP A 115 -11.92 -1.38 8.04
CA ASP A 115 -10.73 -0.71 7.47
C ASP A 115 -9.62 -1.69 7.10
N LEU A 116 -9.49 -2.83 7.81
CA LEU A 116 -8.52 -3.88 7.47
C LEU A 116 -8.68 -4.40 6.03
N PHE A 117 -9.89 -4.43 5.50
CA PHE A 117 -10.14 -4.82 4.11
C PHE A 117 -9.65 -3.76 3.12
N ALA A 118 -9.86 -2.47 3.43
CA ALA A 118 -9.37 -1.35 2.63
C ALA A 118 -7.84 -1.32 2.62
N VAL A 119 -7.21 -1.40 3.79
CA VAL A 119 -5.75 -1.48 3.94
C VAL A 119 -5.18 -2.67 3.17
N GLY A 120 -5.84 -3.84 3.23
CA GLY A 120 -5.44 -5.02 2.46
C GLY A 120 -5.48 -4.79 0.95
N TRP A 121 -6.52 -4.09 0.46
CA TRP A 121 -6.65 -3.72 -0.94
C TRP A 121 -5.57 -2.71 -1.37
N PHE A 122 -5.32 -1.66 -0.58
CA PHE A 122 -4.28 -0.67 -0.85
C PHE A 122 -2.89 -1.28 -0.83
N THR A 123 -2.60 -2.16 0.14
CA THR A 123 -1.29 -2.82 0.27
C THR A 123 -0.94 -3.63 -0.98
N ARG A 124 -1.91 -4.36 -1.55
CA ARG A 124 -1.72 -5.12 -2.79
C ARG A 124 -1.39 -4.25 -4.00
N ARG A 125 -1.91 -3.01 -4.04
CA ARG A 125 -1.67 -2.07 -5.15
C ARG A 125 -0.39 -1.26 -4.99
N VAL A 126 -0.05 -0.89 -3.75
CA VAL A 126 1.10 -0.01 -3.45
C VAL A 126 2.40 -0.78 -3.33
N ALA A 127 2.39 -1.96 -2.72
CA ALA A 127 3.60 -2.74 -2.43
C ALA A 127 3.50 -4.18 -2.97
N PRO A 128 3.41 -4.35 -4.31
CA PRO A 128 3.25 -5.67 -4.91
C PRO A 128 4.41 -6.60 -4.59
N VAL A 129 5.63 -6.09 -4.48
CA VAL A 129 6.84 -6.91 -4.27
C VAL A 129 6.80 -7.69 -2.96
N HIS A 130 6.28 -7.11 -1.87
CA HIS A 130 6.19 -7.83 -0.59
C HIS A 130 5.09 -8.90 -0.63
N VAL A 131 3.96 -8.61 -1.27
CA VAL A 131 2.87 -9.57 -1.45
C VAL A 131 3.29 -10.71 -2.38
N LEU A 132 4.01 -10.40 -3.46
CA LEU A 132 4.55 -11.36 -4.41
C LEU A 132 5.65 -12.22 -3.76
N ARG A 133 6.55 -11.63 -2.96
CA ARG A 133 7.57 -12.39 -2.21
C ARG A 133 6.95 -13.34 -1.20
N LEU A 134 5.90 -12.90 -0.49
CA LEU A 134 5.16 -13.75 0.45
C LEU A 134 4.37 -14.85 -0.27
N ALA A 135 3.85 -14.58 -1.47
CA ALA A 135 3.16 -15.57 -2.30
C ALA A 135 4.13 -16.59 -2.90
N ALA A 136 5.31 -16.12 -3.35
CA ALA A 136 6.40 -16.96 -3.83
C ALA A 136 6.97 -17.85 -2.72
N SER A 137 7.15 -17.32 -1.50
CA SER A 137 7.57 -18.11 -0.34
C SER A 137 6.54 -19.14 0.10
N ARG A 138 5.26 -18.95 -0.28
CA ARG A 138 4.18 -19.93 -0.11
C ARG A 138 4.05 -20.91 -1.28
N GLY A 139 5.02 -20.94 -2.19
CA GLY A 139 5.08 -21.90 -3.30
C GLY A 139 4.22 -21.56 -4.52
N LYS A 140 3.66 -20.35 -4.62
CA LYS A 140 2.91 -19.93 -5.81
C LYS A 140 3.86 -19.59 -6.96
N ARG A 141 3.95 -20.49 -7.94
CA ARG A 141 4.82 -20.37 -9.13
C ARG A 141 4.54 -19.11 -9.96
N ASP A 142 3.28 -18.68 -10.05
CA ASP A 142 2.90 -17.47 -10.79
C ASP A 142 3.46 -16.19 -10.17
N ALA A 143 3.50 -16.11 -8.83
CA ALA A 143 4.09 -14.96 -8.13
C ALA A 143 5.62 -14.92 -8.28
N LEU A 144 6.24 -16.09 -8.40
CA LEU A 144 7.68 -16.24 -8.62
C LEU A 144 8.07 -15.77 -10.03
N ARG A 145 7.28 -16.17 -11.04
CA ARG A 145 7.44 -15.69 -12.43
C ARG A 145 7.31 -14.17 -12.53
N ILE A 146 6.35 -13.57 -11.82
CA ILE A 146 6.17 -12.11 -11.81
C ILE A 146 7.35 -11.40 -11.11
N LEU A 147 7.95 -12.01 -10.07
CA LEU A 147 9.16 -11.48 -9.44
C LEU A 147 10.39 -11.56 -10.34
N GLU A 148 10.56 -12.67 -11.06
CA GLU A 148 11.67 -12.85 -12.01
C GLU A 148 11.63 -11.83 -13.14
N ILE A 149 10.43 -11.37 -13.54
CA ILE A 149 10.26 -10.32 -14.55
C ILE A 149 10.52 -8.91 -13.96
N LEU A 150 10.37 -8.74 -12.64
CA LEU A 150 10.46 -7.43 -11.99
C LEU A 150 11.89 -6.88 -11.92
N ASP A 151 12.87 -7.76 -11.62
CA ASP A 151 14.29 -7.40 -11.54
C ASP A 151 14.88 -6.91 -12.89
N PRO A 152 14.68 -7.61 -14.03
CA PRO A 152 15.15 -7.11 -15.33
C PRO A 152 14.40 -5.85 -15.78
N LEU A 153 13.14 -5.66 -15.36
CA LEU A 153 12.38 -4.42 -15.60
C LEU A 153 13.04 -3.21 -14.91
N TRP A 154 13.41 -3.36 -13.64
CA TRP A 154 14.14 -2.31 -12.91
C TRP A 154 15.51 -2.03 -13.54
N ALA A 155 16.21 -3.05 -14.02
CA ALA A 155 17.48 -2.89 -14.73
C ALA A 155 17.30 -2.05 -16.02
N LYS A 156 16.26 -2.32 -16.82
CA LYS A 156 15.93 -1.54 -18.01
C LYS A 156 15.57 -0.08 -17.68
N ILE A 157 14.76 0.13 -16.63
CA ILE A 157 14.35 1.48 -16.20
C ILE A 157 15.56 2.29 -15.72
N ASN A 158 16.46 1.67 -14.95
CA ASN A 158 17.67 2.33 -14.47
C ASN A 158 18.66 2.61 -15.61
N ALA A 159 18.84 1.69 -16.55
CA ALA A 159 19.73 1.87 -17.70
C ALA A 159 19.29 3.05 -18.59
N ALA A 160 17.99 3.20 -18.85
CA ALA A 160 17.48 4.30 -19.66
C ALA A 160 17.29 5.63 -18.88
N ASN A 161 17.43 5.64 -17.56
CA ASN A 161 17.52 6.88 -16.76
C ASN A 161 18.97 7.39 -16.60
N GLN A 162 19.98 6.57 -16.95
CA GLN A 162 21.39 6.93 -16.88
C GLN A 162 21.97 7.39 -18.23
N GLY A 163 21.21 7.28 -19.32
CA GLY A 163 21.52 7.83 -20.65
C GLY A 163 20.74 9.11 -20.92
#